data_AF-A0A1B6L576-F1
#
_entry.id   AF-A0A1B6L576-F1
#
_cell.length_a   1.000
_cell.length_b   1.000
_cell.length_c   1.000
_cell.angle_alpha   90.00
_cell.angle_beta   90.00
_cell.angle_gamma   90.00
#
_symmetry.space_group_name_H-M   'P 1'
#
loop_
_entity.id
_entity.type
_entity.pdbx_description
1 polymer ?
#
loop_
_entity_poly.entity_id
_entity_poly.type
_entity_poly.pdbx_seq_one_letter_code
_entity_poly.pdbx_strand_id
1 'polypeptide(L)'
;IRVPLAVTSGATVSLFCIYDLEGDQLYTIKWYKGRQEFFRYVPKELPHTRVFPIKGFNVDVSLSGPERVVLRDVQRSMSGKYLCEVSTDAPDFLTKLVSANMNIVRPLEQKPLLELEKNRYNLGDTLRGNCTSPPSSPPTNITLYVNGNKVGAGPFLKTVHFGEEENTVT
;
A
#
# COMPACT_ATOMS: atom_id res chain seq x y z
N ILE A 1 9.43 14.82 -1.72
CA ILE A 1 8.80 13.57 -2.24
C ILE A 1 7.34 13.48 -1.81
N ARG A 2 6.43 13.07 -2.71
CA ARG A 2 5.04 12.76 -2.38
C ARG A 2 4.74 11.32 -2.80
N VAL A 3 4.44 10.49 -1.81
CA VAL A 3 4.05 9.09 -1.96
C VAL A 3 2.76 8.92 -1.15
N PRO A 4 1.68 8.33 -1.72
CA PRO A 4 0.45 8.12 -0.98
C PRO A 4 0.69 7.26 0.27
N LEU A 5 0.10 7.65 1.40
CA LEU A 5 0.24 6.90 2.65
C LEU A 5 -0.47 5.54 2.60
N ALA A 6 -1.62 5.49 1.94
CA ALA A 6 -2.46 4.29 1.81
C ALA A 6 -3.07 4.22 0.41
N VAL A 7 -3.04 3.03 -0.19
CA VAL A 7 -3.56 2.78 -1.54
C VAL A 7 -4.24 1.42 -1.58
N THR A 8 -5.38 1.30 -2.24
CA THR A 8 -6.03 0.01 -2.47
C THR A 8 -5.24 -0.87 -3.43
N SER A 9 -5.14 -2.17 -3.12
CA SER A 9 -4.54 -3.17 -4.03
C SER A 9 -5.19 -3.12 -5.43
N GLY A 10 -4.39 -3.26 -6.48
CA GLY A 10 -4.82 -3.18 -7.88
C GLY A 10 -4.95 -1.75 -8.44
N ALA A 11 -4.80 -0.72 -7.61
CA ALA A 11 -4.85 0.66 -8.08
C ALA A 11 -3.62 1.06 -8.91
N THR A 12 -3.76 2.17 -9.64
CA THR A 12 -2.62 2.87 -10.26
C THR A 12 -2.24 4.06 -9.37
N VAL A 13 -0.93 4.24 -9.11
CA VAL A 13 -0.41 5.30 -8.25
C VAL A 13 0.62 6.14 -8.97
N SER A 14 0.69 7.42 -8.60
CA SER A 14 1.74 8.33 -9.02
C SER A 14 2.63 8.67 -7.82
N LEU A 15 3.93 8.46 -7.99
CA LEU A 15 4.96 8.85 -7.03
C LEU A 15 5.63 10.12 -7.56
N PHE A 16 5.79 11.14 -6.71
CA PHE A 16 6.38 12.41 -7.12
C PHE A 16 7.68 12.72 -6.39
N CYS A 17 8.70 13.04 -7.15
CA CYS A 17 9.96 13.57 -6.67
C CYS A 17 10.06 15.02 -7.08
N ILE A 18 9.71 15.90 -6.14
CA ILE A 18 9.80 17.35 -6.30
C ILE A 18 11.16 17.77 -5.76
N TYR A 19 11.93 18.48 -6.57
CA TYR A 19 13.27 18.96 -6.27
C TYR A 19 13.43 20.38 -6.84
N ASP A 20 14.35 21.13 -6.25
CA ASP A 20 14.85 22.40 -6.76
C ASP A 20 16.35 22.21 -6.99
N LEU A 21 16.83 22.59 -8.17
CA LEU A 21 18.24 22.45 -8.55
C LEU A 21 19.04 23.70 -8.19
N GLU A 22 18.40 24.79 -7.76
CA GLU A 22 19.07 26.04 -7.36
C GLU A 22 20.01 26.63 -8.44
N GLY A 23 19.75 26.31 -9.72
CA GLY A 23 20.54 26.73 -10.87
C GLY A 23 21.46 25.65 -11.47
N ASP A 24 21.62 24.50 -10.81
CA ASP A 24 22.41 23.37 -11.31
C ASP A 24 21.72 22.63 -12.47
N GLN A 25 22.51 21.83 -13.20
CA GLN A 25 22.00 20.88 -14.18
C GLN A 25 21.67 19.54 -13.53
N LEU A 26 20.51 18.98 -13.88
CA LEU A 26 20.15 17.62 -13.45
C LEU A 26 21.03 16.59 -14.14
N TYR A 27 21.69 15.72 -13.36
CA TYR A 27 22.39 14.55 -13.87
C TYR A 27 21.46 13.34 -13.94
N THR A 28 20.81 12.97 -12.82
CA THR A 28 19.91 11.80 -12.80
C THR A 28 18.89 11.88 -11.68
N ILE A 29 17.77 11.19 -11.90
CA ILE A 29 16.76 10.89 -10.89
C ILE A 29 16.59 9.39 -10.82
N LYS A 30 16.66 8.80 -9.63
CA LYS A 30 16.47 7.37 -9.43
C LYS A 30 15.42 7.11 -8.37
N TRP A 31 14.63 6.08 -8.59
CA TRP A 31 13.62 5.60 -7.68
C TRP A 31 13.95 4.20 -7.19
N TYR A 32 13.82 4.01 -5.88
CA TYR A 32 14.12 2.77 -5.19
C TYR A 32 12.94 2.27 -4.37
N LYS A 33 12.73 0.95 -4.39
CA LYS A 33 11.94 0.23 -3.40
C LYS A 33 12.89 -0.46 -2.43
N GLY A 34 12.98 0.04 -1.21
CA GLY A 34 14.00 -0.40 -0.25
C GLY A 34 15.41 -0.12 -0.78
N ARG A 35 16.13 -1.14 -1.27
CA ARG A 35 17.47 -1.02 -1.86
C ARG A 35 17.51 -1.31 -3.36
N GLN A 36 16.39 -1.72 -3.96
CA GLN A 36 16.32 -2.09 -5.37
C GLN A 36 15.85 -0.89 -6.17
N GLU A 37 16.67 -0.48 -7.14
CA GLU A 37 16.28 0.51 -8.14
C GLU A 37 15.22 -0.09 -9.05
N PHE A 38 14.18 0.69 -9.36
CA PHE A 38 13.14 0.26 -10.31
C PHE A 38 12.91 1.23 -11.46
N PHE A 39 13.36 2.49 -11.31
CA PHE A 39 13.23 3.49 -12.35
C PHE A 39 14.37 4.50 -12.27
N ARG A 40 14.85 4.95 -13.43
CA ARG A 40 15.85 6.00 -13.59
C ARG A 40 15.48 6.92 -14.73
N TYR A 41 15.74 8.21 -14.53
CA TYR A 41 15.71 9.24 -15.56
C TYR A 41 17.10 9.89 -15.68
N VAL A 42 17.61 10.01 -16.91
CA VAL A 42 18.87 10.68 -17.26
C VAL A 42 18.61 11.60 -18.46
N PRO A 43 18.61 12.94 -18.30
CA PRO A 43 18.31 13.87 -19.39
C PRO A 43 19.23 13.72 -20.60
N LYS A 44 20.48 13.30 -20.38
CA LYS A 44 21.52 13.20 -21.43
C LYS A 44 21.54 11.87 -22.17
N GLU A 45 20.70 10.89 -21.80
CA GLU A 45 20.60 9.59 -22.48
C GLU A 45 19.38 9.51 -23.40
N LEU A 46 19.44 8.66 -24.44
CA LEU A 46 18.30 8.28 -25.27
C LEU A 46 18.16 6.75 -25.28
N PRO A 47 17.05 6.18 -24.76
CA PRO A 47 15.92 6.86 -24.12
C PRO A 47 16.29 7.49 -22.76
N HIS A 48 15.64 8.60 -22.41
CA HIS A 48 15.87 9.29 -21.14
C HIS A 48 15.48 8.47 -19.90
N THR A 49 14.62 7.46 -20.06
CA THR A 49 14.09 6.63 -18.97
C THR A 49 14.58 5.19 -19.08
N ARG A 50 14.93 4.59 -17.93
CA ARG A 50 15.26 3.18 -17.81
C ARG A 50 14.47 2.55 -16.66
N VAL A 51 13.87 1.39 -16.90
CA VAL A 51 13.15 0.61 -15.89
C VAL A 51 13.99 -0.61 -15.52
N PHE A 52 14.06 -0.89 -14.23
CA PHE A 52 14.73 -2.07 -13.69
C PHE A 52 13.68 -3.00 -13.11
N PRO A 53 13.63 -4.27 -13.56
CA PRO A 53 12.55 -5.17 -13.19
C PRO A 53 12.65 -5.56 -11.71
N ILE A 54 11.57 -5.30 -10.97
CA ILE A 54 11.30 -5.89 -9.66
C ILE A 54 10.06 -6.78 -9.84
N LYS A 55 10.07 -7.99 -9.27
CA LYS A 55 8.93 -8.92 -9.37
C LYS A 55 7.64 -8.22 -8.90
N GLY A 56 6.63 -8.18 -9.76
CA GLY A 56 5.32 -7.57 -9.48
C GLY A 56 5.25 -6.05 -9.65
N PHE A 57 6.33 -5.36 -9.99
CA PHE A 57 6.28 -3.94 -10.32
C PHE A 57 5.92 -3.75 -11.80
N ASN A 58 4.91 -2.93 -12.07
CA ASN A 58 4.53 -2.51 -13.41
C ASN A 58 4.67 -0.99 -13.53
N VAL A 59 5.81 -0.54 -14.07
CA VAL A 59 6.09 0.89 -14.29
C VAL A 59 5.51 1.31 -15.64
N ASP A 60 4.63 2.30 -15.62
CA ASP A 60 4.11 2.90 -16.85
C ASP A 60 5.07 3.98 -17.35
N VAL A 61 5.96 3.59 -18.27
CA VAL A 61 6.97 4.49 -18.84
C VAL A 61 6.34 5.66 -19.59
N SER A 62 5.17 5.47 -20.21
CA SER A 62 4.50 6.53 -20.99
C SER A 62 3.97 7.68 -20.13
N LEU A 63 3.69 7.41 -18.85
CA LEU A 63 3.24 8.41 -17.88
C LEU A 63 4.32 8.80 -16.86
N SER A 64 5.52 8.22 -16.98
CA SER A 64 6.65 8.45 -16.09
C SER A 64 7.72 9.34 -16.73
N GLY A 65 8.47 10.05 -15.90
CA GLY A 65 9.47 11.02 -16.33
C GLY A 65 10.30 11.56 -15.17
N PRO A 66 10.84 12.78 -15.25
CA PRO A 66 11.73 13.32 -14.23
C PRO A 66 11.08 13.45 -12.85
N GLU A 67 9.90 14.05 -12.78
CA GLU A 67 9.26 14.33 -11.48
C GLU A 67 8.27 13.25 -11.03
N ARG A 68 7.73 12.46 -11.96
CA ARG A 68 6.63 11.54 -11.70
C ARG A 68 6.97 10.13 -12.18
N VAL A 69 6.69 9.13 -11.35
CA VAL A 69 6.71 7.72 -11.74
C VAL A 69 5.35 7.10 -11.46
N VAL A 70 4.81 6.40 -12.45
CA VAL A 70 3.49 5.76 -12.36
C VAL A 70 3.65 4.25 -12.23
N LEU A 71 3.07 3.68 -11.17
CA LEU A 71 2.99 2.24 -10.96
C LEU A 71 1.54 1.79 -11.16
N ARG A 72 1.32 0.79 -12.01
CA ARG A 72 0.02 0.16 -12.26
C ARG A 72 -0.13 -1.11 -11.42
N ASP A 73 -1.38 -1.47 -11.15
CA ASP A 73 -1.76 -2.72 -10.48
C ASP A 73 -0.95 -2.99 -9.20
N VAL A 74 -0.94 -2.02 -8.28
CA VAL A 74 -0.09 -2.13 -7.09
C VAL A 74 -0.54 -3.26 -6.16
N GLN A 75 0.37 -4.14 -5.78
CA GLN A 75 0.08 -5.31 -4.95
C GLN A 75 0.57 -5.14 -3.51
N ARG A 76 -0.04 -5.84 -2.55
CA ARG A 76 0.31 -5.75 -1.11
C ARG A 76 1.82 -5.83 -0.82
N SER A 77 2.55 -6.69 -1.55
CA SER A 77 4.00 -6.89 -1.44
C SER A 77 4.82 -5.63 -1.80
N MET A 78 4.23 -4.69 -2.54
CA MET A 78 4.85 -3.42 -2.89
C MET A 78 4.75 -2.39 -1.74
N SER A 79 4.12 -2.72 -0.60
CA SER A 79 4.14 -1.86 0.59
C SER A 79 5.57 -1.67 1.12
N GLY A 80 5.81 -0.52 1.76
CA GLY A 80 7.06 -0.20 2.44
C GLY A 80 7.72 1.09 1.94
N LYS A 81 9.04 1.16 2.13
CA LYS A 81 9.82 2.38 1.89
C LYS A 81 10.17 2.59 0.43
N TYR A 82 9.81 3.76 -0.09
CA TYR A 82 10.21 4.28 -1.39
C TYR A 82 11.19 5.42 -1.21
N LEU A 83 12.20 5.50 -2.08
CA LEU A 83 13.19 6.55 -2.06
C LEU A 83 13.31 7.19 -3.44
N CYS A 84 13.48 8.50 -3.45
CA CYS A 84 13.92 9.25 -4.62
C CYS A 84 15.30 9.82 -4.34
N GLU A 85 16.22 9.57 -5.27
CA GLU A 85 17.55 10.16 -5.34
C GLU A 85 17.59 11.14 -6.51
N VAL A 86 18.04 12.37 -6.25
CA VAL A 86 18.28 13.39 -7.27
C VAL A 86 19.74 13.79 -7.19
N SER A 87 20.43 13.73 -8.34
CA SER A 87 21.83 14.15 -8.44
C SER A 87 21.99 15.25 -9.48
N THR A 88 22.77 16.28 -9.15
CA THR A 88 23.20 17.34 -10.08
C THR A 88 24.47 16.92 -10.82
N ASP A 89 24.74 17.58 -11.94
CA ASP A 89 25.92 17.36 -12.78
C ASP A 89 27.12 18.20 -12.30
N ALA A 90 28.21 18.15 -13.05
CA ALA A 90 29.35 19.03 -12.87
C ALA A 90 28.89 20.51 -12.77
N PRO A 91 29.54 21.33 -11.93
CA PRO A 91 30.75 21.02 -11.18
C PRO A 91 30.54 20.39 -9.79
N ASP A 92 29.34 20.54 -9.20
CA ASP A 92 29.15 20.27 -7.77
C ASP A 92 28.77 18.81 -7.46
N PHE A 93 28.21 18.08 -8.44
CA PHE A 93 27.85 16.66 -8.31
C PHE A 93 27.04 16.33 -7.04
N LEU A 94 26.16 17.25 -6.63
CA LEU A 94 25.40 17.12 -5.39
C LEU A 94 24.39 15.99 -5.53
N THR A 95 24.19 15.21 -4.47
CA THR A 95 23.17 14.16 -4.43
C THR A 95 22.31 14.30 -3.19
N LYS A 96 20.99 14.28 -3.37
CA LYS A 96 19.99 14.32 -2.31
C LYS A 96 19.09 13.09 -2.39
N LEU A 97 18.85 12.47 -1.25
CA LEU A 97 18.02 11.28 -1.11
C LEU A 97 16.90 11.57 -0.10
N VAL A 98 15.66 11.32 -0.50
CA VAL A 98 14.48 11.46 0.35
C VAL A 98 13.62 10.20 0.29
N SER A 99 12.87 9.92 1.34
CA SER A 99 12.09 8.68 1.41
C SER A 99 10.73 8.87 2.06
N ALA A 100 9.78 8.02 1.66
CA ALA A 100 8.44 7.95 2.23
C ALA A 100 7.94 6.50 2.20
N ASN A 101 7.01 6.16 3.09
CA ASN A 101 6.39 4.83 3.12
C ASN A 101 5.04 4.86 2.40
N MET A 102 4.77 3.82 1.63
CA MET A 102 3.46 3.54 1.04
C MET A 102 2.92 2.24 1.63
N ASN A 103 1.67 2.27 2.10
CA ASN A 103 0.97 1.06 2.52
C ASN A 103 -0.09 0.70 1.49
N ILE A 104 -0.07 -0.55 1.04
CA ILE A 104 -1.10 -1.07 0.14
C ILE A 104 -2.08 -1.88 0.98
N VAL A 105 -3.32 -1.43 0.97
CA VAL A 105 -4.42 -1.92 1.82
C VAL A 105 -5.44 -2.66 0.97
N ARG A 106 -6.15 -3.59 1.61
CA ARG A 106 -7.37 -4.21 1.09
C ARG A 106 -8.51 -3.77 2.01
N PRO A 107 -9.33 -2.77 1.63
CA PRO A 107 -10.48 -2.39 2.42
C PRO A 107 -11.52 -3.52 2.41
N LEU A 108 -12.45 -3.48 3.36
CA LEU A 108 -13.60 -4.38 3.33
C LEU A 108 -14.47 -4.07 2.13
N GLU A 109 -14.66 -5.07 1.26
CA GLU A 109 -15.56 -4.96 0.11
C GLU A 109 -17.03 -4.94 0.55
N GLN A 110 -17.34 -5.58 1.68
CA GLN A 110 -18.69 -5.69 2.23
C GLN A 110 -18.68 -5.56 3.75
N LYS A 111 -19.86 -5.24 4.32
CA LYS A 111 -20.03 -5.21 5.78
C LYS A 111 -19.88 -6.63 6.36
N PRO A 112 -19.41 -6.77 7.60
CA PRO A 112 -19.43 -8.06 8.28
C PRO A 112 -20.84 -8.63 8.35
N LEU A 113 -20.96 -9.94 8.14
CA LEU A 113 -22.21 -10.67 8.25
C LEU A 113 -22.37 -11.17 9.68
N LEU A 114 -23.47 -10.77 10.34
CA LEU A 114 -23.83 -11.26 11.67
C LEU A 114 -24.91 -12.34 11.52
N GLU A 115 -24.60 -13.56 11.94
CA GLU A 115 -25.50 -14.70 11.97
C GLU A 115 -25.77 -15.11 13.42
N LEU A 116 -27.04 -15.14 13.81
CA LEU A 116 -27.46 -15.55 15.16
C LEU A 116 -27.91 -17.01 15.16
N GLU A 117 -27.74 -17.69 16.28
CA GLU A 117 -28.19 -19.08 16.46
C GLU A 117 -29.72 -19.21 16.36
N LYS A 118 -30.45 -18.17 16.79
CA LYS A 118 -31.92 -18.13 16.79
C LYS A 118 -32.42 -16.82 16.20
N ASN A 119 -33.61 -16.86 15.61
CA ASN A 119 -34.29 -15.68 15.08
C ASN A 119 -35.11 -14.93 16.16
N ARG A 120 -35.36 -15.56 17.31
CA ARG A 120 -36.12 -15.01 18.43
C ARG A 120 -35.50 -15.49 19.74
N TYR A 121 -35.53 -14.62 20.74
CA TYR A 121 -34.97 -14.87 22.07
C TYR A 121 -35.95 -14.42 23.15
N ASN A 122 -36.07 -15.19 24.21
CA ASN A 122 -36.83 -14.85 25.40
C ASN A 122 -35.90 -14.27 26.48
N LEU A 123 -36.50 -13.62 27.48
CA LEU A 123 -35.75 -13.16 28.65
C LEU A 123 -35.07 -14.35 29.34
N GLY A 124 -33.78 -14.21 29.62
CA GLY A 124 -32.94 -15.27 30.19
C GLY A 124 -32.20 -16.12 29.15
N ASP A 125 -32.53 -16.02 27.85
CA ASP A 125 -31.77 -16.72 26.82
C ASP A 125 -30.36 -16.13 26.66
N THR A 126 -29.40 -17.01 26.36
CA THR A 126 -28.06 -16.59 25.95
C THR A 126 -28.04 -16.28 24.45
N LEU A 127 -27.70 -15.05 24.09
CA LEU A 127 -27.47 -14.65 22.70
C LEU A 127 -26.14 -15.22 22.20
N ARG A 128 -26.19 -16.00 21.12
CA ARG A 128 -25.02 -16.55 20.45
C ARG A 128 -25.10 -16.26 18.96
N GLY A 129 -23.98 -15.88 18.38
CA GLY A 129 -23.88 -15.61 16.96
C GLY A 129 -22.43 -15.42 16.51
N ASN A 130 -22.24 -15.51 15.21
CA ASN A 130 -20.96 -15.33 14.54
C ASN A 130 -21.00 -14.05 13.70
N CYS A 131 -19.96 -13.24 13.83
CA CYS A 131 -19.77 -12.07 13.00
C CYS A 131 -18.54 -12.29 12.13
N THR A 132 -18.74 -12.42 10.82
CA THR A 132 -17.69 -12.73 9.85
C THR A 132 -17.44 -11.53 8.96
N SER A 133 -16.23 -10.97 8.99
CA SER A 133 -15.82 -9.94 8.04
C SER A 133 -15.21 -10.57 6.78
N PRO A 134 -15.41 -9.96 5.60
CA PRO A 134 -14.59 -10.27 4.42
C PRO A 134 -13.08 -10.08 4.68
N PRO A 135 -12.22 -10.69 3.85
CA PRO A 135 -10.77 -10.48 3.90
C PRO A 135 -10.41 -8.99 3.79
N SER A 136 -9.51 -8.53 4.65
CA SER A 136 -9.04 -7.14 4.66
C SER A 136 -7.58 -7.07 5.10
N SER A 137 -6.90 -6.00 4.66
CA SER A 137 -5.55 -5.68 5.09
C SER A 137 -5.45 -4.17 5.33
N PRO A 138 -5.17 -3.71 6.56
CA PRO A 138 -4.93 -4.49 7.77
C PRO A 138 -6.16 -5.29 8.23
N PRO A 139 -6.01 -6.25 9.15
CA PRO A 139 -7.14 -6.99 9.72
C PRO A 139 -8.20 -6.05 10.30
N THR A 140 -9.46 -6.35 10.03
CA THR A 140 -10.60 -5.56 10.51
C THR A 140 -10.81 -5.73 12.01
N ASN A 141 -11.08 -4.61 12.70
CA ASN A 141 -11.56 -4.60 14.07
C ASN A 141 -13.09 -4.69 14.09
N ILE A 142 -13.64 -5.80 14.60
CA ILE A 142 -15.09 -5.96 14.78
C ILE A 142 -15.45 -5.55 16.21
N THR A 143 -16.49 -4.71 16.36
CA THR A 143 -17.08 -4.38 17.66
C THR A 143 -18.57 -4.70 17.63
N LEU A 144 -19.04 -5.49 18.61
CA LEU A 144 -20.45 -5.84 18.76
C LEU A 144 -21.17 -4.95 19.77
N TYR A 145 -22.41 -4.60 19.44
CA TYR A 145 -23.31 -3.85 20.31
C TYR A 145 -24.64 -4.60 20.42
N VAL A 146 -25.21 -4.68 21.61
CA VAL A 146 -26.55 -5.21 21.87
C VAL A 146 -27.38 -4.10 22.50
N ASN A 147 -28.44 -3.67 21.83
CA ASN A 147 -29.30 -2.56 22.27
C ASN A 147 -28.50 -1.28 22.62
N GLY A 148 -27.48 -0.97 21.80
CA GLY A 148 -26.60 0.20 22.00
C GLY A 148 -25.48 0.00 23.05
N ASN A 149 -25.51 -1.09 23.82
CA ASN A 149 -24.46 -1.40 24.79
C ASN A 149 -23.35 -2.21 24.14
N LYS A 150 -22.10 -1.76 24.26
CA LYS A 150 -20.93 -2.46 23.74
C LYS A 150 -20.75 -3.79 24.48
N VAL A 151 -20.65 -4.88 23.73
CA VAL A 151 -20.33 -6.19 24.30
C VAL A 151 -18.85 -6.17 24.73
N GLY A 152 -18.58 -6.44 26.00
CA GLY A 152 -17.24 -6.40 26.58
C GLY A 152 -16.33 -7.51 26.03
N ALA A 153 -15.03 -7.22 25.91
CA ALA A 153 -14.02 -8.23 25.62
C ALA A 153 -13.90 -9.21 26.81
N GLY A 154 -14.06 -10.51 26.55
CA GLY A 154 -14.13 -11.54 27.59
C GLY A 154 -14.54 -12.90 26.99
N PRO A 155 -14.96 -13.90 27.80
CA PRO A 155 -15.38 -15.21 27.27
C PRO A 155 -16.56 -15.14 26.29
N PHE A 156 -17.25 -13.99 26.24
CA PHE A 156 -18.39 -13.68 25.38
C PHE A 156 -18.00 -13.25 23.96
N LEU A 157 -16.73 -12.90 23.71
CA LEU A 157 -16.22 -12.47 22.41
C LEU A 157 -14.90 -13.18 22.11
N LYS A 158 -14.93 -14.12 21.16
CA LYS A 158 -13.74 -14.81 20.65
C LYS A 158 -13.48 -14.33 19.23
N THR A 159 -12.30 -13.76 18.99
CA THR A 159 -11.86 -13.37 17.65
C THR A 159 -10.96 -14.46 17.09
N VAL A 160 -11.28 -14.95 15.90
CA VAL A 160 -10.46 -15.91 15.16
C VAL A 160 -10.04 -15.24 13.86
N HIS A 161 -8.73 -15.19 13.61
CA HIS A 161 -8.18 -14.68 12.35
C HIS A 161 -7.79 -15.85 11.47
N PHE A 162 -8.48 -16.00 10.34
CA PHE A 162 -8.08 -16.93 9.29
C PHE A 162 -7.05 -16.24 8.40
N GLY A 163 -5.81 -16.76 8.38
CA GLY A 163 -4.77 -16.29 7.46
C GLY A 163 -5.09 -16.73 6.04
N GLU A 164 -4.73 -15.89 5.05
CA GLU A 164 -4.72 -16.27 3.64
C GLU A 164 -3.60 -17.32 3.49
N GLU A 165 -3.95 -18.60 3.33
CA GLU A 165 -3.00 -19.61 2.83
C GLU A 165 -2.53 -19.15 1.45
N GLU A 166 -1.22 -19.00 1.27
CA GLU A 166 -0.64 -18.90 -0.07
C GLU A 166 -1.05 -20.16 -0.83
N ASN A 167 -1.92 -20.02 -1.84
CA ASN A 167 -2.21 -21.07 -2.81
C ASN A 167 -0.91 -21.47 -3.52
N THR A 168 -0.13 -22.37 -2.92
CA THR A 168 0.91 -23.13 -3.61
C THR A 168 0.21 -24.21 -4.42
N VAL A 169 -0.09 -23.89 -5.67
CA VAL A 169 -0.30 -24.92 -6.69
C VAL A 169 1.09 -25.42 -7.07
N THR A 170 1.47 -26.58 -6.54
CA THR A 170 2.49 -27.46 -7.15
C THR A 170 1.82 -28.42 -8.09
#